data_AF-A0A1A6BEV6-F1
#
_entry.id   AF-A0A1A6BEV6-F1
#
_cell.length_a   1.000
_cell.length_b   1.000
_cell.length_c   1.000
_cell.angle_alpha   90.00
_cell.angle_beta   90.00
_cell.angle_gamma   90.00
#
_symmetry.space_group_name_H-M   'P 1'
#
loop_
_entity.id
_entity.type
_entity.pdbx_description
1 polymer ?
#
loop_
_entity_poly.entity_id
_entity_poly.type
_entity_poly.pdbx_seq_one_letter_code
_entity_poly.pdbx_strand_id
1 'polypeptide(L)'
;MTASDSLAVWLVEHPRLRRVIGAMTGVYVLCLWAVVAAPKASAAVGAAALGWTGLHDLDNVPIADYFLSMVDTTEATFNNGQHVSAFDPESWGSWIVKATQTAIAHTTAAWWLTNEAALVVFAIGIALWLLRFAMSSSWLLALVQIGRPVFATVNMLVNQMWLGPLAVAVCVVLAGYHQQRGRPAQARNLLGTAAVLAALVWTVFRDPIDDLVSDHGLLGMGRATGFQIAQDARQSSYAPGQSLDTQLDALLAQLVSSTARPALQLQNFGMVVDDVGTCRQAWSQAILAAHSQGPGPAHAMAGCGAPQALAHAQQLGANDFVLGLVFLFAAFWIGLFIWYVGVSTLLVGAKATYYCIVVVPAAMVGMSGWQRGKKYAVRCVSQVLLHGVEMMIFTVFLALSAVGMGWAIVPKLSV
;
A
#
# COMPACT_ATOMS: atom_id res chain seq x y z
N MET A 1 31.31 -3.58 -21.98
CA MET A 1 30.14 -4.39 -22.43
C MET A 1 29.17 -4.45 -21.29
N THR A 2 27.92 -4.05 -21.51
CA THR A 2 26.85 -4.19 -20.52
C THR A 2 26.41 -5.66 -20.43
N ALA A 3 25.76 -6.06 -19.33
CA ALA A 3 25.27 -7.43 -19.16
C ALA A 3 24.30 -7.85 -20.28
N SER A 4 23.57 -6.89 -20.87
CA SER A 4 22.73 -7.08 -22.06
C SER A 4 23.53 -7.39 -23.32
N ASP A 5 24.71 -6.76 -23.50
CA ASP A 5 25.54 -6.97 -24.69
C ASP A 5 26.23 -8.34 -24.66
N SER A 6 26.72 -8.78 -23.50
CA SER A 6 27.32 -10.11 -23.34
C SER A 6 26.29 -11.23 -23.55
N LEU A 7 25.05 -11.02 -23.11
CA LEU A 7 23.96 -11.97 -23.28
C LEU A 7 23.47 -12.02 -24.74
N ALA A 8 23.43 -10.88 -25.43
CA ALA A 8 23.11 -10.82 -26.86
C ALA A 8 24.16 -11.54 -27.73
N VAL A 9 25.46 -11.33 -27.46
CA VAL A 9 26.55 -12.01 -28.17
C VAL A 9 26.51 -13.52 -27.92
N TRP A 10 26.29 -13.95 -26.68
CA TRP A 10 26.20 -15.36 -26.32
C TRP A 10 25.00 -16.08 -26.98
N LEU A 11 23.87 -15.39 -27.13
CA LEU A 11 22.69 -15.91 -27.85
C LEU A 11 22.89 -16.01 -29.36
N VAL A 12 23.78 -15.20 -29.94
CA VAL A 12 24.17 -15.30 -31.35
C VAL A 12 25.05 -16.53 -31.58
N GLU A 13 25.93 -16.86 -30.64
CA GLU A 13 26.80 -18.05 -30.69
C GLU A 13 26.03 -19.38 -30.51
N HIS A 14 24.85 -19.37 -29.88
CA HIS A 14 24.05 -20.58 -29.60
C HIS A 14 22.69 -20.58 -30.33
N PRO A 15 22.64 -20.88 -31.64
CA PRO A 15 21.44 -20.71 -32.47
C PRO A 15 20.28 -21.66 -32.11
N ARG A 16 20.57 -22.84 -31.56
CA ARG A 16 19.52 -23.77 -31.08
C ARG A 16 18.84 -23.22 -29.82
N LEU A 17 19.64 -22.71 -28.88
CA LEU A 17 19.14 -22.13 -27.65
C LEU A 17 18.33 -20.85 -27.93
N ARG A 18 18.78 -20.01 -28.86
CA ARG A 18 18.04 -18.83 -29.34
C ARG A 18 16.65 -19.17 -29.88
N ARG A 19 16.52 -20.27 -30.65
CA ARG A 19 15.21 -20.72 -31.17
C ARG A 19 14.30 -21.25 -30.07
N VAL A 20 14.85 -22.00 -29.11
CA VAL A 20 14.08 -22.51 -27.95
C VAL A 20 13.60 -21.35 -27.08
N ILE A 21 14.47 -20.40 -26.77
CA ILE A 21 14.12 -19.19 -26.02
C ILE A 21 13.09 -18.37 -26.79
N GLY A 22 13.29 -18.14 -28.09
CA GLY A 22 12.33 -17.41 -28.92
C GLY A 22 10.95 -18.09 -28.99
N ALA A 23 10.91 -19.42 -29.11
CA ALA A 23 9.67 -20.19 -29.10
C ALA A 23 9.00 -20.17 -27.71
N MET A 24 9.74 -20.35 -26.62
CA MET A 24 9.20 -20.20 -25.26
C MET A 24 8.65 -18.80 -25.04
N THR A 25 9.42 -17.75 -25.33
CA THR A 25 8.96 -16.37 -25.19
C THR A 25 7.73 -16.11 -26.06
N GLY A 26 7.69 -16.63 -27.30
CA GLY A 26 6.52 -16.52 -28.17
C GLY A 26 5.28 -17.21 -27.58
N VAL A 27 5.43 -18.43 -27.06
CA VAL A 27 4.33 -19.16 -26.39
C VAL A 27 3.87 -18.42 -25.13
N TYR A 28 4.78 -17.93 -24.29
CA TYR A 28 4.41 -17.14 -23.11
C TYR A 28 3.72 -15.84 -23.47
N VAL A 29 4.17 -15.14 -24.51
CA VAL A 29 3.52 -13.91 -25.00
C VAL A 29 2.12 -14.23 -25.52
N LEU A 30 1.94 -15.33 -26.26
CA LEU A 30 0.62 -15.75 -26.75
C LEU A 30 -0.31 -16.22 -25.63
N CYS A 31 0.20 -16.94 -24.64
CA CYS A 31 -0.56 -17.31 -23.44
C CYS A 31 -0.96 -16.07 -22.63
N LEU A 32 -0.04 -15.13 -22.44
CA LEU A 32 -0.31 -13.87 -21.78
C LEU A 32 -1.35 -13.07 -22.58
N TRP A 33 -1.21 -13.01 -23.90
CA TRP A 33 -2.19 -12.37 -24.77
C TRP A 33 -3.56 -13.02 -24.67
N ALA A 34 -3.65 -14.35 -24.62
CA ALA A 34 -4.91 -15.07 -24.45
C ALA A 34 -5.58 -14.80 -23.08
N VAL A 35 -4.80 -14.70 -22.00
CA VAL A 35 -5.31 -14.35 -20.67
C VAL A 35 -5.80 -12.90 -20.64
N VAL A 36 -5.04 -11.97 -21.22
CA VAL A 36 -5.47 -10.57 -21.29
C VAL A 36 -6.72 -10.49 -22.17
N ALA A 37 -6.77 -11.20 -23.32
CA ALA A 37 -7.89 -11.29 -24.28
C ALA A 37 -9.22 -11.79 -23.69
N ALA A 38 -9.18 -12.54 -22.59
CA ALA A 38 -10.36 -13.11 -21.97
C ALA A 38 -10.76 -12.32 -20.70
N PRO A 39 -11.87 -11.56 -20.71
CA PRO A 39 -12.27 -10.70 -19.58
C PRO A 39 -12.43 -11.45 -18.25
N LYS A 40 -12.96 -12.68 -18.29
CA LYS A 40 -13.11 -13.53 -17.09
C LYS A 40 -11.76 -14.00 -16.54
N ALA A 41 -10.78 -14.25 -17.42
CA ALA A 41 -9.45 -14.69 -17.01
C ALA A 41 -8.63 -13.52 -16.46
N SER A 42 -8.72 -12.32 -17.05
CA SER A 42 -8.05 -11.12 -16.53
C SER A 42 -8.61 -10.70 -15.16
N ALA A 43 -9.93 -10.78 -14.98
CA ALA A 43 -10.56 -10.58 -13.67
C ALA A 43 -10.06 -11.59 -12.62
N ALA A 44 -9.97 -12.88 -12.96
CA ALA A 44 -9.45 -13.91 -12.06
C ALA A 44 -7.97 -13.71 -11.70
N VAL A 45 -7.14 -13.23 -12.64
CA VAL A 45 -5.74 -12.87 -12.36
C VAL A 45 -5.65 -11.66 -11.43
N GLY A 46 -6.50 -10.64 -11.62
CA GLY A 46 -6.61 -9.50 -10.70
C GLY A 46 -7.05 -9.92 -9.29
N ALA A 47 -8.04 -10.81 -9.21
CA ALA A 47 -8.51 -11.40 -7.96
C ALA A 47 -7.40 -12.16 -7.22
N ALA A 48 -6.67 -13.03 -7.93
CA ALA A 48 -5.53 -13.75 -7.37
C ALA A 48 -4.42 -12.81 -6.89
N ALA A 49 -4.18 -11.71 -7.62
CA ALA A 49 -3.17 -10.71 -7.28
C ALA A 49 -3.56 -9.84 -6.06
N LEU A 50 -4.83 -9.79 -5.67
CA LEU A 50 -5.31 -9.02 -4.51
C LEU A 50 -5.78 -9.89 -3.34
N GLY A 51 -6.07 -11.19 -3.55
CA GLY A 51 -6.64 -12.07 -2.53
C GLY A 51 -5.79 -12.19 -1.25
N TRP A 52 -4.47 -12.04 -1.36
CA TRP A 52 -3.55 -12.08 -0.22
C TRP A 52 -3.58 -10.80 0.62
N THR A 53 -4.16 -9.70 0.13
CA THR A 53 -4.17 -8.40 0.84
C THR A 53 -5.14 -8.38 2.02
N GLY A 54 -6.14 -9.26 2.01
CA GLY A 54 -7.18 -9.34 3.04
C GLY A 54 -8.03 -8.07 3.17
N LEU A 55 -8.10 -7.26 2.12
CA LEU A 55 -8.94 -6.05 2.08
C LEU A 55 -10.38 -6.43 1.70
N HIS A 56 -11.33 -5.88 2.44
CA HIS A 56 -12.76 -6.01 2.18
C HIS A 56 -13.44 -4.65 2.35
N ASP A 57 -14.67 -4.51 1.90
CA ASP A 57 -15.49 -3.34 2.18
C ASP A 57 -16.36 -3.49 3.44
N LEU A 58 -17.23 -2.51 3.70
CA LEU A 58 -18.15 -2.51 4.84
C LEU A 58 -19.22 -3.62 4.79
N ASP A 59 -19.53 -4.15 3.60
CA ASP A 59 -20.47 -5.26 3.43
C ASP A 59 -19.75 -6.62 3.41
N ASN A 60 -18.46 -6.64 3.81
CA ASN A 60 -17.60 -7.82 3.86
C ASN A 60 -17.36 -8.49 2.49
N VAL A 61 -17.41 -7.70 1.41
CA VAL A 61 -17.02 -8.15 0.07
C VAL A 61 -15.51 -7.94 -0.11
N PRO A 62 -14.72 -8.99 -0.39
CA PRO A 62 -13.30 -8.85 -0.68
C PRO A 62 -13.06 -7.98 -1.92
N ILE A 63 -12.06 -7.11 -1.87
CA ILE A 63 -11.67 -6.31 -3.05
C ILE A 63 -11.19 -7.20 -4.21
N ALA A 64 -10.71 -8.40 -3.91
CA ALA A 64 -10.31 -9.38 -4.90
C ALA A 64 -11.50 -9.85 -5.76
N ASP A 65 -12.71 -9.83 -5.22
CA ASP A 65 -13.91 -10.26 -5.94
C ASP A 65 -14.51 -9.13 -6.79
N TYR A 66 -13.91 -7.94 -6.81
CA TYR A 66 -14.39 -6.82 -7.62
C TYR A 66 -14.01 -7.00 -9.09
N PHE A 67 -15.02 -7.02 -9.96
CA PHE A 67 -14.84 -7.07 -11.42
C PHE A 67 -15.91 -6.26 -12.13
N LEU A 68 -15.63 -5.86 -13.37
CA LEU A 68 -16.59 -5.18 -14.23
C LEU A 68 -17.64 -6.19 -14.72
N SER A 69 -18.92 -5.92 -14.43
CA SER A 69 -20.02 -6.80 -14.81
C SER A 69 -20.48 -6.51 -16.22
N MET A 70 -19.89 -7.19 -17.20
CA MET A 70 -20.30 -7.05 -18.58
C MET A 70 -21.41 -8.03 -18.91
N VAL A 71 -22.44 -7.54 -19.59
CA VAL A 71 -23.49 -8.37 -20.17
C VAL A 71 -22.90 -9.14 -21.35
N ASP A 72 -23.31 -10.41 -21.53
CA ASP A 72 -22.81 -11.25 -22.62
C ASP A 72 -23.02 -10.56 -23.97
N THR A 73 -22.02 -10.67 -24.84
CA THR A 73 -22.00 -10.01 -26.16
C THR A 73 -23.21 -10.37 -27.01
N THR A 74 -23.78 -11.56 -26.82
CA THR A 74 -25.02 -11.99 -27.46
C THR A 74 -26.23 -11.18 -26.99
N GLU A 75 -26.40 -10.99 -25.69
CA GLU A 75 -27.52 -10.21 -25.12
C GLU A 75 -27.39 -8.72 -25.49
N ALA A 76 -26.19 -8.16 -25.43
CA ALA A 76 -25.92 -6.79 -25.90
C ALA A 76 -26.21 -6.61 -27.40
N THR A 77 -25.95 -7.64 -28.21
CA THR A 77 -26.23 -7.60 -29.67
C THR A 77 -27.73 -7.69 -29.97
N PHE A 78 -28.50 -8.49 -29.21
CA PHE A 78 -29.94 -8.62 -29.40
C PHE A 78 -30.74 -7.43 -28.84
N ASN A 79 -30.28 -6.78 -27.77
CA ASN A 79 -30.97 -5.65 -27.14
C ASN A 79 -30.67 -4.29 -27.79
N ASN A 80 -29.75 -4.20 -28.76
CA ASN A 80 -29.38 -2.96 -29.47
C ASN A 80 -30.44 -2.45 -30.48
N GLY A 81 -31.72 -2.79 -30.31
CA GLY A 81 -32.84 -2.12 -30.95
C GLY A 81 -33.04 -2.36 -32.45
N GLN A 82 -32.43 -3.39 -33.05
CA GLN A 82 -32.69 -3.71 -34.45
C GLN A 82 -33.89 -4.66 -34.56
N HIS A 83 -35.05 -4.12 -34.97
CA HIS A 83 -36.24 -4.89 -35.30
C HIS A 83 -35.96 -5.80 -36.50
N VAL A 84 -35.59 -7.06 -36.25
CA VAL A 84 -35.46 -8.07 -37.29
C VAL A 84 -36.86 -8.58 -37.64
N SER A 85 -37.29 -8.34 -38.88
CA SER A 85 -38.46 -8.97 -39.46
C SER A 85 -38.18 -10.48 -39.59
N ALA A 86 -38.96 -11.33 -38.92
CA ALA A 86 -38.84 -12.79 -39.01
C ALA A 86 -39.17 -13.33 -40.41
N PHE A 87 -39.67 -12.48 -41.32
CA PHE A 87 -40.22 -12.87 -42.61
C PHE A 87 -39.50 -12.26 -43.82
N ASP A 88 -38.55 -11.33 -43.62
CA ASP A 88 -37.77 -10.72 -44.71
C ASP A 88 -36.30 -11.19 -44.73
N PRO A 89 -35.91 -12.10 -45.64
CA PRO A 89 -34.57 -12.67 -45.70
C PRO A 89 -33.48 -11.66 -46.12
N GLU A 90 -33.81 -10.55 -46.79
CA GLU A 90 -32.84 -9.48 -47.10
C GLU A 90 -32.42 -8.67 -45.85
N SER A 91 -33.31 -8.60 -44.84
CA SER A 91 -33.01 -7.91 -43.58
C SER A 91 -31.96 -8.65 -42.75
N TRP A 92 -31.88 -9.99 -42.90
CA TRP A 92 -30.98 -10.85 -42.13
C TRP A 92 -29.51 -10.66 -42.50
N GLY A 93 -29.20 -10.47 -43.79
CA GLY A 93 -27.81 -10.25 -44.22
C GLY A 93 -27.22 -8.94 -43.67
N SER A 94 -28.00 -7.85 -43.75
CA SER A 94 -27.59 -6.55 -43.20
C SER A 94 -27.54 -6.57 -41.66
N TRP A 95 -28.44 -7.32 -41.01
CA TRP A 95 -28.43 -7.54 -39.57
C TRP A 95 -27.20 -8.36 -39.15
N ILE A 96 -26.87 -9.47 -39.81
CA ILE A 96 -25.69 -10.29 -39.49
C ILE A 96 -24.42 -9.44 -39.57
N VAL A 97 -24.26 -8.62 -40.61
CA VAL A 97 -23.07 -7.76 -40.76
C VAL A 97 -23.01 -6.71 -39.65
N LYS A 98 -24.12 -6.03 -39.34
CA LYS A 98 -24.16 -5.03 -38.27
C LYS A 98 -24.01 -5.66 -36.89
N ALA A 99 -24.67 -6.77 -36.63
CA ALA A 99 -24.55 -7.57 -35.41
C ALA A 99 -23.11 -8.07 -35.22
N THR A 100 -22.44 -8.48 -36.30
CA THR A 100 -21.02 -8.89 -36.24
C THR A 100 -20.11 -7.70 -35.96
N GLN A 101 -20.32 -6.55 -36.60
CA GLN A 101 -19.54 -5.33 -36.32
C GLN A 101 -19.77 -4.84 -34.88
N THR A 102 -21.01 -4.83 -34.42
CA THR A 102 -21.40 -4.50 -33.05
C THR A 102 -20.79 -5.50 -32.07
N ALA A 103 -20.86 -6.80 -32.33
CA ALA A 103 -20.22 -7.81 -31.50
C ALA A 103 -18.69 -7.63 -31.43
N ILE A 104 -18.02 -7.34 -32.54
CA ILE A 104 -16.57 -7.07 -32.57
C ILE A 104 -16.23 -5.78 -31.78
N ALA A 105 -16.99 -4.71 -31.97
CA ALA A 105 -16.79 -3.46 -31.23
C ALA A 105 -17.07 -3.63 -29.73
N HIS A 106 -18.11 -4.38 -29.37
CA HIS A 106 -18.45 -4.71 -27.98
C HIS A 106 -17.39 -5.61 -27.35
N THR A 107 -16.89 -6.63 -28.05
CA THR A 107 -15.82 -7.50 -27.51
C THR A 107 -14.52 -6.74 -27.26
N THR A 108 -14.16 -5.80 -28.14
CA THR A 108 -12.95 -4.99 -27.97
C THR A 108 -13.13 -3.92 -26.89
N ALA A 109 -14.29 -3.26 -26.80
CA ALA A 109 -14.61 -2.35 -25.70
C ALA A 109 -14.65 -3.08 -24.35
N ALA A 110 -15.33 -4.22 -24.28
CA ALA A 110 -15.39 -5.09 -23.12
C ALA A 110 -14.00 -5.50 -22.60
N TRP A 111 -13.10 -5.82 -23.53
CA TRP A 111 -11.72 -6.14 -23.22
C TRP A 111 -10.98 -4.98 -22.56
N TRP A 112 -11.03 -3.79 -23.16
CA TRP A 112 -10.37 -2.61 -22.62
C TRP A 112 -10.95 -2.18 -21.27
N LEU A 113 -12.27 -2.13 -21.17
CA LEU A 113 -12.99 -1.73 -19.97
C LEU A 113 -12.74 -2.69 -18.80
N THR A 114 -12.70 -4.00 -19.04
CA THR A 114 -12.42 -4.97 -17.96
C THR A 114 -10.99 -4.88 -17.46
N ASN A 115 -10.02 -4.79 -18.37
CA ASN A 115 -8.62 -4.65 -17.99
C ASN A 115 -8.38 -3.33 -17.26
N GLU A 116 -9.02 -2.25 -17.72
CA GLU A 116 -8.98 -0.96 -17.05
C GLU A 116 -9.58 -1.01 -15.65
N ALA A 117 -10.80 -1.54 -15.50
CA ALA A 117 -11.45 -1.68 -14.20
C ALA A 117 -10.60 -2.56 -13.25
N ALA A 118 -10.03 -3.65 -13.75
CA ALA A 118 -9.11 -4.50 -12.98
C ALA A 118 -7.85 -3.72 -12.56
N LEU A 119 -7.29 -2.87 -13.43
CA LEU A 119 -6.16 -2.00 -13.09
C LEU A 119 -6.53 -0.94 -12.04
N VAL A 120 -7.73 -0.35 -12.10
CA VAL A 120 -8.20 0.60 -11.07
C VAL A 120 -8.29 -0.10 -9.72
N VAL A 121 -8.98 -1.25 -9.68
CA VAL A 121 -9.15 -2.04 -8.46
C VAL A 121 -7.79 -2.50 -7.93
N PHE A 122 -6.88 -2.93 -8.80
CA PHE A 122 -5.52 -3.32 -8.43
C PHE A 122 -4.70 -2.14 -7.88
N ALA A 123 -4.72 -0.99 -8.53
CA ALA A 123 -4.01 0.21 -8.09
C ALA A 123 -4.50 0.70 -6.71
N ILE A 124 -5.82 0.70 -6.51
CA ILE A 124 -6.41 1.05 -5.20
C ILE A 124 -6.06 -0.02 -4.16
N GLY A 125 -6.23 -1.30 -4.50
CA GLY A 125 -5.95 -2.42 -3.61
C GLY A 125 -4.51 -2.47 -3.14
N ILE A 126 -3.53 -2.28 -4.03
CA ILE A 126 -2.12 -2.28 -3.66
C ILE A 126 -1.73 -1.05 -2.83
N ALA A 127 -2.34 0.11 -3.09
CA ALA A 127 -2.13 1.32 -2.31
C ALA A 127 -2.69 1.18 -0.89
N LEU A 128 -3.93 0.68 -0.76
CA LEU A 128 -4.55 0.43 0.55
C LEU A 128 -3.88 -0.72 1.31
N TRP A 129 -3.34 -1.72 0.61
CA TRP A 129 -2.52 -2.76 1.23
C TRP A 129 -1.25 -2.17 1.82
N LEU A 130 -0.54 -1.31 1.08
CA LEU A 130 0.66 -0.65 1.60
C LEU A 130 0.32 0.28 2.78
N LEU A 131 -0.83 0.96 2.73
CA LEU A 131 -1.37 1.74 3.84
C LEU A 131 -1.55 0.87 5.09
N ARG A 132 -2.22 -0.29 4.95
CA ARG A 132 -2.37 -1.29 6.02
C ARG A 132 -1.02 -1.71 6.56
N PHE A 133 -0.10 -2.05 5.67
CA PHE A 133 1.22 -2.53 6.05
C PHE A 133 1.99 -1.46 6.82
N ALA A 134 2.09 -0.23 6.32
CA ALA A 134 2.80 0.88 6.96
C ALA A 134 2.20 1.26 8.33
N MET A 135 0.89 1.15 8.49
CA MET A 135 0.20 1.41 9.76
C MET A 135 0.12 0.21 10.71
N SER A 136 0.57 -0.97 10.29
CA SER A 136 0.59 -2.17 11.13
C SER A 136 1.84 -2.23 12.02
N SER A 137 1.81 -3.05 13.07
CA SER A 137 2.98 -3.38 13.89
C SER A 137 3.90 -4.42 13.23
N SER A 138 3.44 -5.10 12.17
CA SER A 138 4.11 -6.25 11.58
C SER A 138 5.52 -5.95 11.04
N TRP A 139 5.69 -4.82 10.35
CA TRP A 139 6.99 -4.41 9.79
C TRP A 139 7.97 -3.94 10.87
N LEU A 140 7.46 -3.36 11.96
CA LEU A 140 8.28 -3.00 13.11
C LEU A 140 8.87 -4.25 13.77
N LEU A 141 8.08 -5.32 13.91
CA LEU A 141 8.57 -6.61 14.40
C LEU A 141 9.64 -7.20 13.47
N ALA A 142 9.49 -7.05 12.15
CA ALA A 142 10.51 -7.46 11.20
C ALA A 142 11.83 -6.69 11.38
N LEU A 143 11.76 -5.38 11.63
CA LEU A 143 12.95 -4.57 11.95
C LEU A 143 13.63 -5.03 13.25
N VAL A 144 12.85 -5.40 14.27
CA VAL A 144 13.38 -5.92 15.54
C VAL A 144 14.10 -7.25 15.34
N GLN A 145 13.51 -8.18 14.57
CA GLN A 145 14.11 -9.48 14.28
C GLN A 145 15.48 -9.35 13.59
N ILE A 146 15.64 -8.33 12.75
CA ILE A 146 16.92 -8.03 12.09
C ILE A 146 17.87 -7.25 13.01
N GLY A 147 17.34 -6.28 13.77
CA GLY A 147 18.15 -5.37 14.58
C GLY A 147 18.75 -5.99 15.84
N ARG A 148 17.98 -6.84 16.56
CA ARG A 148 18.41 -7.49 17.80
C ARG A 148 19.73 -8.25 17.68
N PRO A 149 19.93 -9.18 16.72
CA PRO A 149 21.19 -9.91 16.61
C PRO A 149 22.38 -8.99 16.29
N VAL A 150 22.15 -7.93 15.51
CA VAL A 150 23.18 -6.93 15.20
C VAL A 150 23.58 -6.15 16.47
N PHE A 151 22.61 -5.66 17.24
CA PHE A 151 22.87 -4.97 18.50
C PHE A 151 23.58 -5.86 19.53
N ALA A 152 23.14 -7.11 19.67
CA ALA A 152 23.79 -8.08 20.55
C ALA A 152 25.25 -8.31 20.18
N THR A 153 25.54 -8.44 18.87
CA THR A 153 26.91 -8.61 18.37
C THR A 153 27.76 -7.36 18.61
N VAL A 154 27.21 -6.16 18.37
CA VAL A 154 27.90 -4.89 18.65
C VAL A 154 28.22 -4.78 20.14
N ASN A 155 27.28 -5.08 21.03
CA ASN A 155 27.50 -5.05 22.47
C ASN A 155 28.49 -6.12 22.94
N MET A 156 28.49 -7.30 22.33
CA MET A 156 29.51 -8.32 22.59
C MET A 156 30.90 -7.76 22.29
N LEU A 157 31.08 -7.09 21.15
CA LEU A 157 32.36 -6.45 20.79
C LEU A 157 32.73 -5.30 21.73
N VAL A 158 31.75 -4.46 22.11
CA VAL A 158 31.95 -3.36 23.08
C VAL A 158 32.46 -3.91 24.41
N ASN A 159 31.89 -5.01 24.88
CA ASN A 159 32.28 -5.68 26.12
C ASN A 159 33.63 -6.39 25.99
N GLN A 160 33.89 -7.10 24.89
CA GLN A 160 35.17 -7.78 24.64
C GLN A 160 36.34 -6.80 24.53
N MET A 161 36.12 -5.64 23.93
CA MET A 161 37.14 -4.58 23.83
C MET A 161 37.23 -3.71 25.08
N TRP A 162 36.46 -3.99 26.14
CA TRP A 162 36.43 -3.20 27.38
C TRP A 162 36.19 -1.68 27.12
N LEU A 163 35.40 -1.35 26.09
CA LEU A 163 35.20 0.05 25.68
C LEU A 163 34.54 0.90 26.78
N GLY A 164 33.66 0.31 27.58
CA GLY A 164 33.02 1.00 28.71
C GLY A 164 34.03 1.45 29.77
N PRO A 165 34.76 0.53 30.40
CA PRO A 165 35.81 0.88 31.36
C PRO A 165 36.90 1.79 30.79
N LEU A 166 37.34 1.55 29.54
CA LEU A 166 38.33 2.39 28.87
C LEU A 166 37.83 3.83 28.68
N ALA A 167 36.57 4.01 28.27
CA ALA A 167 36.01 5.34 28.07
C ALA A 167 35.96 6.14 29.38
N VAL A 168 35.60 5.50 30.50
CA VAL A 168 35.59 6.13 31.83
C VAL A 168 37.02 6.44 32.28
N ALA A 169 37.96 5.50 32.12
CA ALA A 169 39.36 5.71 32.48
C ALA A 169 39.97 6.91 31.73
N VAL A 170 39.76 6.97 30.41
CA VAL A 170 40.21 8.11 29.58
C VAL A 170 39.57 9.42 30.03
N CYS A 171 38.27 9.42 30.34
CA CYS A 171 37.57 10.59 30.84
C CYS A 171 38.19 11.10 32.16
N VAL A 172 38.45 10.21 33.11
CA VAL A 172 39.01 10.57 34.44
C VAL A 172 40.44 11.10 34.29
N VAL A 173 41.27 10.45 33.47
CA VAL A 173 42.66 10.89 33.22
C VAL A 173 42.68 12.27 32.59
N LEU A 174 41.88 12.51 31.55
CA LEU A 174 41.81 13.82 30.89
C LEU A 174 41.24 14.90 31.81
N ALA A 175 40.21 14.58 32.60
CA ALA A 175 39.66 15.51 33.59
C ALA A 175 40.72 15.89 34.64
N GLY A 176 41.48 14.92 35.15
CA GLY A 176 42.60 15.14 36.07
C GLY A 176 43.68 16.03 35.48
N TYR A 177 44.04 15.81 34.22
CA TYR A 177 45.00 16.66 33.50
C TYR A 177 44.53 18.11 33.34
N HIS A 178 43.25 18.32 32.99
CA HIS A 178 42.67 19.67 32.93
C HIS A 178 42.63 20.36 34.30
N GLN A 179 42.40 19.60 35.37
CA GLN A 179 42.43 20.10 36.74
C GLN A 179 43.84 20.56 37.14
N GLN A 180 44.87 19.77 36.82
CA GLN A 180 46.28 20.12 37.10
C GLN A 180 46.76 21.35 36.33
N ARG A 181 46.24 21.57 35.11
CA ARG A 181 46.54 22.78 34.30
C ARG A 181 45.74 24.02 34.70
N GLY A 182 45.05 24.00 35.83
CA GLY A 182 44.27 25.14 36.33
C GLY A 182 43.03 25.46 35.49
N ARG A 183 42.47 24.48 34.75
CA ARG A 183 41.24 24.64 33.94
C ARG A 183 40.07 23.84 34.54
N PRO A 184 39.62 24.14 35.78
CA PRO A 184 38.63 23.33 36.49
C PRO A 184 37.25 23.31 35.81
N ALA A 185 36.87 24.38 35.10
CA ALA A 185 35.62 24.44 34.36
C ALA A 185 35.55 23.40 33.22
N GLN A 186 36.68 23.15 32.54
CA GLN A 186 36.75 22.14 31.48
C GLN A 186 36.66 20.72 32.05
N ALA A 187 37.34 20.47 33.17
CA ALA A 187 37.29 19.18 33.87
C ALA A 187 35.86 18.84 34.35
N ARG A 188 35.15 19.81 34.96
CA ARG A 188 33.77 19.61 35.41
C ARG A 188 32.80 19.38 34.25
N ASN A 189 32.94 20.09 33.13
CA ASN A 189 32.09 19.90 31.95
C ASN A 189 32.32 18.51 31.32
N LEU A 190 33.58 18.06 31.26
CA LEU A 190 33.92 16.73 30.78
C LEU A 190 33.27 15.63 31.64
N LEU A 191 33.49 15.67 32.96
CA LEU A 191 32.91 14.72 33.90
C LEU A 191 31.37 14.74 33.88
N GLY A 192 30.76 15.94 33.84
CA GLY A 192 29.31 16.08 33.77
C GLY A 192 28.73 15.48 32.49
N THR A 193 29.37 15.71 31.33
CA THR A 193 28.92 15.10 30.06
C THR A 193 29.04 13.58 30.11
N ALA A 194 30.16 13.06 30.62
CA ALA A 194 30.37 11.62 30.73
C ALA A 194 29.36 10.96 31.69
N ALA A 195 29.08 11.60 32.82
CA ALA A 195 28.07 11.13 33.77
C ALA A 195 26.66 11.07 33.14
N VAL A 196 26.26 12.11 32.38
CA VAL A 196 24.97 12.13 31.68
C VAL A 196 24.90 11.03 30.62
N LEU A 197 25.94 10.87 29.79
CA LEU A 197 25.96 9.81 28.76
C LEU A 197 25.96 8.41 29.39
N ALA A 198 26.71 8.19 30.47
CA ALA A 198 26.71 6.93 31.19
C ALA A 198 25.34 6.63 31.80
N ALA A 199 24.70 7.62 32.41
CA ALA A 199 23.34 7.48 32.94
C ALA A 199 22.36 7.12 31.83
N LEU A 200 22.39 7.82 30.68
CA LEU A 200 21.51 7.53 29.54
C LEU A 200 21.72 6.12 28.97
N VAL A 201 22.96 5.65 28.86
CA VAL A 201 23.23 4.28 28.39
C VAL A 201 22.69 3.24 29.36
N TRP A 202 22.79 3.47 30.66
CA TRP A 202 22.34 2.51 31.65
C TRP A 202 20.83 2.51 31.86
N THR A 203 20.17 3.67 31.71
CA THR A 203 18.72 3.80 31.94
C THR A 203 17.91 3.69 30.66
N VAL A 204 18.16 4.56 29.68
CA VAL A 204 17.31 4.73 28.48
C VAL A 204 17.76 3.82 27.33
N PHE A 205 19.06 3.56 27.19
CA PHE A 205 19.60 2.77 26.07
C PHE A 205 20.16 1.42 26.50
N ARG A 206 19.57 0.83 27.55
CA ARG A 206 19.93 -0.52 27.98
C ARG A 206 19.52 -1.54 26.91
N ASP A 207 18.26 -1.45 26.47
CA ASP A 207 17.68 -2.30 25.41
C ASP A 207 16.94 -1.43 24.38
N PRO A 208 17.66 -0.57 23.65
CA PRO A 208 17.09 0.53 22.85
C PRO A 208 16.22 0.04 21.69
N ILE A 209 16.40 -1.18 21.20
CA ILE A 209 15.58 -1.75 20.13
C ILE A 209 14.18 -2.11 20.64
N ASP A 210 14.10 -2.65 21.86
CA ASP A 210 12.84 -3.08 22.45
C ASP A 210 12.05 -1.88 22.96
N ASP A 211 12.74 -0.90 23.54
CA ASP A 211 12.14 0.38 23.95
C ASP A 211 11.72 1.25 22.76
N LEU A 212 12.29 1.05 21.57
CA LEU A 212 11.88 1.76 20.36
C LEU A 212 10.56 1.20 19.80
N VAL A 213 10.39 -0.13 19.82
CA VAL A 213 9.33 -0.83 19.06
C VAL A 213 8.20 -1.40 19.93
N SER A 214 8.40 -1.53 21.24
CA SER A 214 7.32 -1.97 22.14
C SER A 214 6.05 -1.12 22.01
N ASP A 215 4.92 -1.63 22.48
CA ASP A 215 3.64 -0.90 22.42
C ASP A 215 3.69 0.44 23.17
N HIS A 216 4.52 0.50 24.22
CA HIS A 216 4.84 1.73 24.97
C HIS A 216 6.14 2.39 24.50
N GLY A 217 6.76 1.85 23.46
CA GLY A 217 7.95 2.37 22.84
C GLY A 217 7.65 3.57 21.96
N LEU A 218 8.70 4.31 21.60
CA LEU A 218 8.56 5.58 20.88
C LEU A 218 7.81 5.44 19.54
N LEU A 219 8.04 4.36 18.80
CA LEU A 219 7.37 4.11 17.52
C LEU A 219 5.95 3.54 17.71
N GLY A 220 5.75 2.68 18.71
CA GLY A 220 4.43 2.15 19.08
C GLY A 220 3.47 3.26 19.50
N MET A 221 3.93 4.15 20.38
CA MET A 221 3.20 5.34 20.81
C MET A 221 2.93 6.30 19.65
N GLY A 222 3.91 6.53 18.77
CA GLY A 222 3.73 7.39 17.60
C GLY A 222 2.58 6.92 16.71
N ARG A 223 2.50 5.60 16.44
CA ARG A 223 1.42 4.97 15.67
C ARG A 223 0.06 5.11 16.34
N ALA A 224 -0.03 4.78 17.64
CA ALA A 224 -1.27 4.86 18.39
C ALA A 224 -1.80 6.30 18.47
N THR A 225 -0.91 7.26 18.74
CA THR A 225 -1.27 8.68 18.81
C THR A 225 -1.71 9.20 17.43
N GLY A 226 -1.04 8.78 16.36
CA GLY A 226 -1.43 9.15 15.00
C GLY A 226 -2.84 8.69 14.64
N PHE A 227 -3.20 7.48 15.05
CA PHE A 227 -4.53 6.93 14.83
C PHE A 227 -5.60 7.63 15.70
N GLN A 228 -5.26 7.98 16.94
CA GLN A 228 -6.15 8.74 17.82
C GLN A 228 -6.44 10.15 17.26
N ILE A 229 -5.40 10.88 16.83
CA ILE A 229 -5.56 12.21 16.24
C ILE A 229 -6.46 12.15 14.98
N ALA A 230 -6.33 11.11 14.16
CA ALA A 230 -7.18 10.94 12.99
C ALA A 230 -8.65 10.65 13.35
N GLN A 231 -8.91 9.89 14.41
CA GLN A 231 -10.27 9.68 14.92
C GLN A 231 -10.88 10.95 15.49
N ASP A 232 -10.10 11.73 16.23
CA ASP A 232 -10.53 13.01 16.78
C ASP A 232 -10.86 14.00 15.66
N ALA A 233 -10.03 14.04 14.60
CA ALA A 233 -10.31 14.86 13.41
C ALA A 233 -11.59 14.43 12.68
N ARG A 234 -11.91 13.13 12.68
CA ARG A 234 -13.16 12.58 12.10
C ARG A 234 -14.36 12.73 13.05
N GLN A 235 -14.15 13.13 14.31
CA GLN A 235 -15.17 13.16 15.37
C GLN A 235 -15.88 11.81 15.59
N SER A 236 -15.27 10.70 15.16
CA SER A 236 -15.85 9.36 15.24
C SER A 236 -14.79 8.27 15.24
N SER A 237 -15.01 7.22 16.02
CA SER A 237 -14.16 6.03 16.05
C SER A 237 -14.65 4.98 15.06
N TYR A 238 -13.73 4.29 14.41
CA TYR A 238 -14.04 3.19 13.48
C TYR A 238 -14.50 1.92 14.22
N ALA A 239 -13.94 1.65 15.40
CA ALA A 239 -14.30 0.51 16.25
C ALA A 239 -13.98 0.83 17.72
N PRO A 240 -14.91 1.48 18.46
CA PRO A 240 -14.66 1.91 19.83
C PRO A 240 -14.29 0.73 20.74
N GLY A 241 -13.20 0.88 21.52
CA GLY A 241 -12.76 -0.12 22.50
C GLY A 241 -12.15 -1.39 21.91
N GLN A 242 -11.99 -1.46 20.58
CA GLN A 242 -11.33 -2.58 19.91
C GLN A 242 -9.83 -2.35 19.76
N SER A 243 -9.09 -3.41 19.40
CA SER A 243 -7.66 -3.32 19.13
C SER A 243 -7.35 -2.32 18.00
N LEU A 244 -6.15 -1.73 18.01
CA LEU A 244 -5.72 -0.78 16.97
C LEU A 244 -5.75 -1.40 15.57
N ASP A 245 -5.46 -2.71 15.45
CA ASP A 245 -5.49 -3.40 14.17
C ASP A 245 -6.93 -3.62 13.67
N THR A 246 -7.90 -3.85 14.56
CA THR A 246 -9.33 -3.88 14.22
C THR A 246 -9.82 -2.50 13.76
N GLN A 247 -9.36 -1.43 14.42
CA GLN A 247 -9.72 -0.07 14.01
C GLN A 247 -9.11 0.30 12.66
N LEU A 248 -7.89 -0.15 12.38
CA LEU A 248 -7.24 0.00 11.07
C LEU A 248 -7.98 -0.78 9.97
N ASP A 249 -8.40 -2.00 10.26
CA ASP A 249 -9.18 -2.83 9.34
C ASP A 249 -10.53 -2.18 8.98
N ALA A 250 -11.24 -1.64 9.98
CA ALA A 250 -12.47 -0.88 9.77
C ALA A 250 -12.24 0.44 9.00
N LEU A 251 -11.11 1.13 9.20
CA LEU A 251 -10.71 2.28 8.37
C LEU A 251 -10.52 1.87 6.91
N LEU A 252 -9.81 0.78 6.66
CA LEU A 252 -9.57 0.27 5.31
C LEU A 252 -10.89 -0.16 4.65
N ALA A 253 -11.78 -0.83 5.39
CA ALA A 253 -13.09 -1.22 4.89
C ALA A 253 -13.94 -0.01 4.48
N GLN A 254 -13.90 1.06 5.28
CA GLN A 254 -14.52 2.33 4.92
C GLN A 254 -13.91 2.92 3.64
N LEU A 255 -12.57 2.91 3.51
CA LEU A 255 -11.88 3.43 2.32
C LEU A 255 -12.21 2.64 1.07
N VAL A 256 -12.24 1.30 1.14
CA VAL A 256 -12.65 0.44 0.01
C VAL A 256 -14.09 0.76 -0.39
N SER A 257 -14.99 0.91 0.59
CA SER A 257 -16.40 1.26 0.33
C SER A 257 -16.58 2.68 -0.21
N SER A 258 -15.67 3.62 0.07
CA SER A 258 -15.77 5.00 -0.41
C SER A 258 -14.96 5.29 -1.67
N THR A 259 -14.10 4.37 -2.12
CA THR A 259 -13.19 4.58 -3.26
C THR A 259 -13.37 3.50 -4.34
N ALA A 260 -12.94 2.27 -4.07
CA ALA A 260 -12.95 1.18 -5.04
C ALA A 260 -14.38 0.81 -5.49
N ARG A 261 -15.32 0.73 -4.55
CA ARG A 261 -16.71 0.32 -4.87
C ARG A 261 -17.44 1.38 -5.73
N PRO A 262 -17.49 2.66 -5.35
CA PRO A 262 -18.13 3.68 -6.19
C PRO A 262 -17.45 3.85 -7.53
N ALA A 263 -16.11 3.76 -7.60
CA ALA A 263 -15.38 3.83 -8.88
C ALA A 263 -15.81 2.71 -9.84
N LEU A 264 -15.89 1.47 -9.33
CA LEU A 264 -16.33 0.33 -10.13
C LEU A 264 -17.81 0.46 -10.53
N GLN A 265 -18.69 0.90 -9.61
CA GLN A 265 -20.11 1.09 -9.91
C GLN A 265 -20.34 2.20 -10.94
N LEU A 266 -19.63 3.32 -10.84
CA LEU A 266 -19.69 4.40 -11.83
C LEU A 266 -19.21 3.93 -13.20
N GLN A 267 -18.12 3.15 -13.27
CA GLN A 267 -17.64 2.61 -14.53
C GLN A 267 -18.60 1.55 -15.13
N ASN A 268 -19.31 0.81 -14.28
CA ASN A 268 -20.18 -0.29 -14.73
C ASN A 268 -21.62 0.14 -15.04
N PHE A 269 -22.14 1.14 -14.33
CA PHE A 269 -23.55 1.54 -14.35
C PHE A 269 -23.76 3.02 -14.66
N GLY A 270 -22.70 3.82 -14.76
CA GLY A 270 -22.79 5.28 -14.92
C GLY A 270 -23.33 6.01 -13.67
N MET A 271 -23.64 5.27 -12.61
CA MET A 271 -24.18 5.79 -11.34
C MET A 271 -23.76 4.89 -10.18
N VAL A 272 -23.75 5.46 -8.97
CA VAL A 272 -23.58 4.70 -7.74
C VAL A 272 -24.91 4.03 -7.40
N VAL A 273 -24.95 2.70 -7.44
CA VAL A 273 -26.19 1.92 -7.20
C VAL A 273 -26.45 1.67 -5.71
N ASP A 274 -25.46 1.92 -4.86
CA ASP A 274 -25.57 1.69 -3.41
C ASP A 274 -26.72 2.48 -2.75
N ASP A 275 -27.06 3.66 -3.29
CA ASP A 275 -28.10 4.54 -2.72
C ASP A 275 -29.52 4.23 -3.23
N VAL A 276 -29.67 3.27 -4.15
CA VAL A 276 -30.95 2.94 -4.77
C VAL A 276 -31.59 1.72 -4.10
N GLY A 277 -32.61 1.95 -3.26
CA GLY A 277 -33.45 0.88 -2.72
C GLY A 277 -32.67 -0.24 -2.03
N THR A 278 -32.74 -1.46 -2.58
CA THR A 278 -32.03 -2.65 -2.05
C THR A 278 -30.78 -3.01 -2.88
N CYS A 279 -30.37 -2.14 -3.81
CA CYS A 279 -29.33 -2.44 -4.80
C CYS A 279 -27.94 -2.61 -4.20
N ARG A 280 -27.62 -1.96 -3.08
CA ARG A 280 -26.35 -2.21 -2.35
C ARG A 280 -26.17 -3.69 -2.00
N GLN A 281 -27.18 -4.30 -1.37
CA GLN A 281 -27.14 -5.71 -0.96
C GLN A 281 -27.20 -6.64 -2.17
N ALA A 282 -28.04 -6.32 -3.17
CA ALA A 282 -28.13 -7.11 -4.39
C ALA A 282 -26.79 -7.13 -5.16
N TRP A 283 -26.09 -6.00 -5.21
CA TRP A 283 -24.76 -5.90 -5.82
C TRP A 283 -23.74 -6.76 -5.07
N SER A 284 -23.66 -6.62 -3.73
CA SER A 284 -22.73 -7.39 -2.90
C SER A 284 -22.95 -8.89 -3.01
N GLN A 285 -24.21 -9.33 -2.95
CA GLN A 285 -24.56 -10.75 -3.11
C GLN A 285 -24.19 -11.28 -4.50
N ALA A 286 -24.44 -10.50 -5.55
CA ALA A 286 -24.12 -10.93 -6.91
C ALA A 286 -22.61 -11.00 -7.17
N ILE A 287 -21.83 -10.06 -6.62
CA ILE A 287 -20.36 -10.10 -6.68
C ILE A 287 -19.82 -11.33 -5.95
N LEU A 288 -20.27 -11.57 -4.71
CA LEU A 288 -19.86 -12.72 -3.91
C LEU A 288 -20.26 -14.05 -4.57
N ALA A 289 -21.46 -14.13 -5.15
CA ALA A 289 -21.90 -15.33 -5.86
C ALA A 289 -21.03 -15.60 -7.10
N ALA A 290 -20.59 -14.55 -7.78
CA ALA A 290 -19.85 -14.65 -9.03
C ALA A 290 -18.36 -15.01 -8.86
N HIS A 291 -17.73 -14.78 -7.70
CA HIS A 291 -16.30 -15.08 -7.46
C HIS A 291 -15.38 -14.64 -8.62
N SER A 292 -15.53 -13.41 -9.11
CA SER A 292 -14.82 -12.85 -10.28
C SER A 292 -15.11 -13.48 -11.67
N GLN A 293 -16.00 -14.48 -11.77
CA GLN A 293 -16.20 -15.28 -13.00
C GLN A 293 -17.68 -15.51 -13.43
N GLY A 294 -18.65 -15.25 -12.55
CA GLY A 294 -20.10 -15.47 -12.76
C GLY A 294 -20.84 -14.33 -13.50
N PRO A 295 -22.18 -14.42 -13.63
CA PRO A 295 -23.01 -13.45 -14.39
C PRO A 295 -23.01 -12.01 -13.85
N GLY A 296 -22.27 -11.75 -12.77
CA GLY A 296 -22.04 -10.42 -12.22
C GLY A 296 -23.31 -9.69 -11.73
N PRO A 297 -23.14 -8.50 -11.14
CA PRO A 297 -24.24 -7.72 -10.58
C PRO A 297 -25.18 -7.08 -11.61
N ALA A 298 -24.86 -7.07 -12.91
CA ALA A 298 -25.65 -6.34 -13.92
C ALA A 298 -27.14 -6.73 -13.92
N HIS A 299 -27.46 -8.02 -14.06
CA HIS A 299 -28.85 -8.48 -14.08
C HIS A 299 -29.56 -8.35 -12.72
N ALA A 300 -28.80 -8.33 -11.61
CA ALA A 300 -29.37 -8.11 -10.29
C ALA A 300 -29.93 -6.68 -10.13
N MET A 301 -29.44 -5.72 -10.92
CA MET A 301 -29.87 -4.32 -10.83
C MET A 301 -31.34 -4.11 -11.27
N ALA A 302 -31.85 -4.96 -12.18
CA ALA A 302 -33.24 -4.92 -12.59
C ALA A 302 -34.21 -5.29 -11.44
N GLY A 303 -33.80 -6.20 -10.55
CA GLY A 303 -34.64 -6.69 -9.45
C GLY A 303 -34.65 -5.79 -8.21
N CYS A 304 -33.64 -4.94 -8.05
CA CYS A 304 -33.46 -4.13 -6.83
C CYS A 304 -34.00 -2.68 -6.92
N GLY A 305 -34.46 -2.26 -8.10
CA GLY A 305 -35.05 -0.94 -8.36
C GLY A 305 -34.21 0.01 -9.22
N ALA A 306 -33.14 -0.47 -9.87
CA ALA A 306 -32.28 0.33 -10.75
C ALA A 306 -32.21 -0.24 -12.19
N PRO A 307 -33.32 -0.33 -12.94
CA PRO A 307 -33.30 -0.85 -14.32
C PRO A 307 -32.44 -0.01 -15.27
N GLN A 308 -32.28 1.29 -15.00
CA GLN A 308 -31.38 2.17 -15.74
C GLN A 308 -29.90 1.76 -15.63
N ALA A 309 -29.49 1.15 -14.51
CA ALA A 309 -28.13 0.64 -14.33
C ALA A 309 -27.89 -0.59 -15.23
N LEU A 310 -28.87 -1.48 -15.35
CA LEU A 310 -28.80 -2.59 -16.31
C LEU A 310 -28.74 -2.08 -17.75
N ALA A 311 -29.57 -1.09 -18.11
CA ALA A 311 -29.56 -0.51 -19.44
C ALA A 311 -28.21 0.12 -19.82
N HIS A 312 -27.56 0.81 -18.87
CA HIS A 312 -26.20 1.34 -19.07
C HIS A 312 -25.17 0.20 -19.23
N ALA A 313 -25.21 -0.83 -18.38
CA ALA A 313 -24.31 -1.98 -18.49
C ALA A 313 -24.48 -2.76 -19.83
N GLN A 314 -25.66 -2.70 -20.45
CA GLN A 314 -25.89 -3.29 -21.78
C GLN A 314 -25.33 -2.42 -22.93
N GLN A 315 -25.05 -1.15 -22.68
CA GLN A 315 -24.60 -0.17 -23.68
C GLN A 315 -23.18 0.36 -23.43
N LEU A 316 -22.41 -0.30 -22.54
CA LEU A 316 -21.01 0.03 -22.26
C LEU A 316 -20.20 0.18 -23.55
N GLY A 317 -19.51 1.31 -23.70
CA GLY A 317 -18.82 1.66 -24.93
C GLY A 317 -17.50 2.38 -24.72
N ALA A 318 -16.92 2.87 -25.83
CA ALA A 318 -15.62 3.53 -25.81
C ALA A 318 -15.59 4.85 -25.02
N ASN A 319 -16.74 5.47 -24.76
CA ASN A 319 -16.81 6.70 -23.96
C ASN A 319 -16.57 6.43 -22.46
N ASP A 320 -17.01 5.27 -21.96
CA ASP A 320 -16.85 4.86 -20.57
C ASP A 320 -15.39 4.52 -20.23
N PHE A 321 -14.59 4.21 -21.26
CA PHE A 321 -13.14 4.03 -21.13
C PHE A 321 -12.44 5.34 -20.73
N VAL A 322 -12.93 6.50 -21.19
CA VAL A 322 -12.35 7.79 -20.78
C VAL A 322 -12.58 8.05 -19.29
N LEU A 323 -13.74 7.64 -18.76
CA LEU A 323 -14.04 7.73 -17.34
C LEU A 323 -13.11 6.84 -16.51
N GLY A 324 -12.90 5.60 -16.97
CA GLY A 324 -11.93 4.69 -16.36
C GLY A 324 -10.50 5.25 -16.34
N LEU A 325 -10.07 5.93 -17.41
CA LEU A 325 -8.73 6.55 -17.47
C LEU A 325 -8.58 7.68 -16.47
N VAL A 326 -9.64 8.47 -16.25
CA VAL A 326 -9.67 9.51 -15.21
C VAL A 326 -9.55 8.88 -13.83
N PHE A 327 -10.27 7.79 -13.55
CA PHE A 327 -10.14 7.06 -12.29
C PHE A 327 -8.76 6.42 -12.12
N LEU A 328 -8.17 5.85 -13.17
CA LEU A 328 -6.80 5.35 -13.15
C LEU A 328 -5.80 6.46 -12.84
N PHE A 329 -5.95 7.62 -13.47
CA PHE A 329 -5.08 8.78 -13.22
C PHE A 329 -5.20 9.25 -11.77
N ALA A 330 -6.42 9.38 -11.25
CA ALA A 330 -6.66 9.74 -9.86
C ALA A 330 -6.07 8.69 -8.89
N ALA A 331 -6.35 7.40 -9.13
CA ALA A 331 -5.83 6.29 -8.35
C ALA A 331 -4.29 6.22 -8.39
N PHE A 332 -3.68 6.54 -9.52
CA PHE A 332 -2.23 6.60 -9.67
C PHE A 332 -1.62 7.69 -8.80
N TRP A 333 -2.13 8.92 -8.85
CA TRP A 333 -1.59 10.03 -8.05
C TRP A 333 -1.81 9.83 -6.55
N ILE A 334 -3.00 9.41 -6.18
CA ILE A 334 -3.34 9.08 -4.78
C ILE A 334 -2.47 7.91 -4.30
N GLY A 335 -2.36 6.85 -5.10
CA GLY A 335 -1.53 5.70 -4.81
C GLY A 335 -0.06 6.09 -4.65
N LEU A 336 0.49 6.90 -5.57
CA LEU A 336 1.86 7.40 -5.51
C LEU A 336 2.11 8.19 -4.21
N PHE A 337 1.16 9.03 -3.80
CA PHE A 337 1.24 9.76 -2.55
C PHE A 337 1.25 8.82 -1.34
N ILE A 338 0.34 7.84 -1.26
CA ILE A 338 0.30 6.83 -0.19
C ILE A 338 1.62 6.04 -0.15
N TRP A 339 2.12 5.66 -1.33
CA TRP A 339 3.39 4.95 -1.48
C TRP A 339 4.57 5.78 -0.98
N TYR A 340 4.64 7.05 -1.39
CA TYR A 340 5.70 7.96 -0.96
C TYR A 340 5.73 8.11 0.56
N VAL A 341 4.58 8.38 1.19
CA VAL A 341 4.50 8.57 2.65
C VAL A 341 4.73 7.25 3.39
N GLY A 342 4.16 6.14 2.89
CA GLY A 342 4.34 4.81 3.46
C GLY A 342 5.81 4.39 3.46
N VAL A 343 6.49 4.46 2.31
CA VAL A 343 7.92 4.15 2.18
C VAL A 343 8.76 5.10 3.04
N SER A 344 8.43 6.39 3.10
CA SER A 344 9.14 7.35 3.96
C SER A 344 9.04 6.96 5.43
N THR A 345 7.86 6.52 5.89
CA THR A 345 7.65 6.03 7.26
C THR A 345 8.53 4.81 7.56
N LEU A 346 8.59 3.85 6.63
CA LEU A 346 9.47 2.68 6.76
C LEU A 346 10.96 3.06 6.80
N LEU A 347 11.39 4.01 5.96
CA LEU A 347 12.77 4.50 5.93
C LEU A 347 13.15 5.22 7.22
N VAL A 348 12.24 6.01 7.81
CA VAL A 348 12.46 6.67 9.10
C VAL A 348 12.58 5.62 10.22
N GLY A 349 11.72 4.60 10.24
CA GLY A 349 11.82 3.49 11.19
C GLY A 349 13.14 2.71 11.06
N ALA A 350 13.60 2.45 9.84
CA ALA A 350 14.89 1.82 9.59
C ALA A 350 16.07 2.68 10.07
N LYS A 351 16.03 4.00 9.84
CA LYS A 351 17.03 4.96 10.36
C LYS A 351 17.03 5.00 11.88
N ALA A 352 15.85 5.01 12.52
CA ALA A 352 15.72 4.98 13.97
C ALA A 352 16.37 3.71 14.56
N THR A 353 16.14 2.55 13.93
CA THR A 353 16.74 1.27 14.31
C THR A 353 18.26 1.32 14.20
N TYR A 354 18.80 1.87 13.12
CA TYR A 354 20.24 2.07 12.96
C TYR A 354 20.85 2.92 14.08
N TYR A 355 20.22 4.06 14.41
CA TYR A 355 20.73 4.90 15.50
C TYR A 355 20.61 4.23 16.87
N CYS A 356 19.61 3.38 17.10
CA CYS A 356 19.51 2.56 18.32
C CYS A 356 20.65 1.53 18.43
N ILE A 357 21.11 0.97 17.32
CA ILE A 357 22.26 0.05 17.32
C ILE A 357 23.56 0.80 17.67
N VAL A 358 23.74 2.01 17.14
CA VAL A 358 25.00 2.77 17.24
C VAL A 358 25.06 3.65 18.49
N VAL A 359 23.95 3.95 19.16
CA VAL A 359 23.91 4.91 20.28
C VAL A 359 24.82 4.52 21.45
N VAL A 360 24.89 3.23 21.79
CA VAL A 360 25.72 2.71 22.90
C VAL A 360 27.21 2.93 22.62
N PRO A 361 27.80 2.41 21.52
CA PRO A 361 29.21 2.67 21.22
C PRO A 361 29.50 4.16 20.96
N ALA A 362 28.56 4.90 20.35
CA ALA A 362 28.70 6.34 20.17
C ALA A 362 28.80 7.08 21.52
N ALA A 363 27.97 6.71 22.50
CA ALA A 363 28.04 7.26 23.85
C ALA A 363 29.37 6.96 24.53
N MET A 364 29.92 5.75 24.39
CA MET A 364 31.26 5.39 24.91
C MET A 364 32.35 6.30 24.34
N VAL A 365 32.35 6.49 23.02
CA VAL A 365 33.30 7.41 22.37
C VAL A 365 33.06 8.86 22.81
N GLY A 366 31.80 9.27 23.03
CA GLY A 366 31.45 10.59 23.56
C GLY A 366 32.00 10.86 24.97
N MET A 367 32.09 9.83 25.82
CA MET A 367 32.64 9.95 27.18
C MET A 367 34.15 10.21 27.21
N SER A 368 34.90 9.81 26.18
CA SER A 368 36.36 10.01 26.08
C SER A 368 36.83 11.48 26.07
N GLY A 369 35.92 12.45 25.97
CA GLY A 369 36.25 13.88 25.94
C GLY A 369 36.69 14.43 24.58
N TRP A 370 36.77 13.58 23.55
CA TRP A 370 37.04 14.03 22.19
C TRP A 370 35.86 14.84 21.63
N GLN A 371 36.10 16.08 21.19
CA GLN A 371 35.04 17.01 20.75
C GLN A 371 34.18 16.45 19.59
N ARG A 372 34.80 15.81 18.60
CA ARG A 372 34.08 15.12 17.51
C ARG A 372 33.24 13.94 18.02
N GLY A 373 33.78 13.14 18.95
CA GLY A 373 33.07 12.02 19.57
C GLY A 373 31.85 12.48 20.37
N LYS A 374 32.00 13.53 21.18
CA LYS A 374 30.89 14.16 21.92
C LYS A 374 29.79 14.67 20.97
N LYS A 375 30.15 15.37 19.90
CA LYS A 375 29.16 15.85 18.91
C LYS A 375 28.43 14.69 18.22
N TYR A 376 29.15 13.60 17.92
CA TYR A 376 28.55 12.40 17.33
C TYR A 376 27.58 11.71 18.30
N ALA A 377 27.97 11.50 19.55
CA ALA A 377 27.12 10.90 20.58
C ALA A 377 25.82 11.69 20.79
N VAL A 378 25.92 13.02 20.93
CA VAL A 378 24.75 13.90 21.05
C VAL A 378 23.87 13.81 19.81
N ARG A 379 24.47 13.79 18.61
CA ARG A 379 23.72 13.61 17.36
C ARG A 379 22.98 12.27 17.36
N CYS A 380 23.60 11.16 17.73
CA CYS A 380 22.94 9.85 17.78
C CYS A 380 21.72 9.87 18.71
N VAL A 381 21.88 10.38 19.94
CA VAL A 381 20.78 10.50 20.91
C VAL A 381 19.64 11.37 20.36
N SER A 382 19.97 12.54 19.81
CA SER A 382 18.96 13.42 19.21
C SER A 382 18.26 12.79 18.01
N GLN A 383 18.97 12.03 17.16
CA GLN A 383 18.38 11.39 15.98
C GLN A 383 17.41 10.26 16.36
N VAL A 384 17.67 9.50 17.43
CA VAL A 384 16.71 8.50 17.93
C VAL A 384 15.37 9.17 18.29
N LEU A 385 15.41 10.28 19.04
CA LEU A 385 14.21 11.01 19.43
C LEU A 385 13.52 11.69 18.23
N LEU A 386 14.29 12.36 17.37
CA LEU A 386 13.76 13.07 16.21
C LEU A 386 13.08 12.12 15.22
N HIS A 387 13.65 10.94 14.96
CA HIS A 387 13.03 9.97 14.06
C HIS A 387 11.74 9.38 14.63
N GLY A 388 11.63 9.25 15.95
CA GLY A 388 10.36 8.87 16.59
C GLY A 388 9.26 9.92 16.37
N VAL A 389 9.59 11.20 16.56
CA VAL A 389 8.65 12.31 16.30
C VAL A 389 8.31 12.40 14.80
N GLU A 390 9.31 12.26 13.93
CA GLU A 390 9.13 12.25 12.47
C GLU A 390 8.17 11.14 12.03
N MET A 391 8.30 9.94 12.58
CA MET A 391 7.38 8.83 12.31
C MET A 391 5.96 9.12 12.82
N MET A 392 5.82 9.74 14.00
CA MET A 392 4.51 10.18 14.50
C MET A 392 3.85 11.18 13.55
N ILE A 393 4.60 12.15 13.03
CA ILE A 393 4.10 13.14 12.07
C ILE A 393 3.66 12.45 10.77
N PHE A 394 4.46 11.54 10.21
CA PHE A 394 4.11 10.84 8.98
C PHE A 394 2.89 9.92 9.14
N THR A 395 2.75 9.25 10.28
CA THR A 395 1.58 8.40 10.57
C THR A 395 0.31 9.22 10.76
N VAL A 396 0.37 10.35 11.48
CA VAL A 396 -0.74 11.32 11.55
C VAL A 396 -1.11 11.81 10.16
N PHE A 397 -0.13 12.24 9.37
CA PHE A 397 -0.36 12.80 8.04
C PHE A 397 -1.03 11.77 7.11
N LEU A 398 -0.56 10.53 7.14
CA LEU A 398 -1.11 9.42 6.37
C LEU A 398 -2.54 9.08 6.82
N ALA A 399 -2.82 9.08 8.12
CA ALA A 399 -4.17 8.83 8.65
C ALA A 399 -5.15 9.98 8.33
N LEU A 400 -4.73 11.24 8.46
CA LEU A 400 -5.53 12.41 8.06
C LEU A 400 -5.77 12.43 6.56
N SER A 401 -4.78 12.07 5.74
CA SER A 401 -4.95 11.96 4.29
C SER A 401 -5.94 10.85 3.94
N ALA A 402 -5.89 9.70 4.64
CA ALA A 402 -6.87 8.63 4.49
C ALA A 402 -8.30 9.12 4.78
N VAL A 403 -8.49 9.82 5.90
CA VAL A 403 -9.78 10.44 6.21
C VAL A 403 -10.18 11.44 5.11
N GLY A 404 -9.27 12.34 4.72
CA GLY A 404 -9.51 13.33 3.67
C GLY A 404 -9.91 12.72 2.33
N MET A 405 -9.30 11.61 1.93
CA MET A 405 -9.68 10.85 0.72
C MET A 405 -11.10 10.27 0.84
N GLY A 406 -11.45 9.72 2.01
CA GLY A 406 -12.81 9.27 2.28
C GLY A 406 -13.85 10.39 2.20
N TRP A 407 -13.49 11.63 2.56
CA TRP A 407 -14.38 12.79 2.45
C TRP A 407 -14.43 13.38 1.03
N ALA A 408 -13.31 13.45 0.33
CA ALA A 408 -13.23 14.07 -1.00
C ALA A 408 -13.79 13.18 -2.12
N ILE A 409 -13.70 11.85 -1.97
CA ILE A 409 -14.19 10.86 -2.95
C ILE A 409 -15.64 10.47 -2.69
N VAL A 410 -16.21 10.87 -1.55
CA VAL A 410 -17.66 10.90 -1.33
C VAL A 410 -18.14 12.32 -1.61
N PRO A 411 -18.28 12.76 -2.88
CA PRO A 411 -19.22 13.82 -3.10
C PRO A 411 -20.58 13.29 -2.62
N LYS A 412 -21.28 14.13 -1.89
CA LYS A 412 -22.74 14.14 -1.84
C LYS A 412 -23.25 14.27 -3.29
N LEU A 413 -23.18 13.19 -4.07
CA LEU A 413 -23.79 13.04 -5.39
C LEU A 413 -25.30 12.79 -5.28
N SER A 414 -25.88 13.08 -4.10
CA SER A 414 -27.29 13.38 -3.92
C SER A 414 -27.54 14.86 -4.24
N VAL A 415 -27.55 15.21 -5.52
CA VAL A 415 -28.40 16.28 -6.05
C VAL A 415 -29.05 15.76 -7.31
#